data_AF-G8JX97-F1
#
_entry.id   AF-G8JX97-F1
#
_cell.length_a   1.000
_cell.length_b   1.000
_cell.length_c   1.000
_cell.angle_alpha   90.00
_cell.angle_beta   90.00
_cell.angle_gamma   90.00
#
_symmetry.space_group_name_H-M   'P 1'
#
loop_
_entity.id
_entity.type
_entity.pdbx_description
1 polymer ?
#
loop_
_entity_poly.entity_id
_entity_poly.type
_entity_poly.pdbx_seq_one_letter_code
_entity_poly.pdbx_strand_id
1 'polypeptide(L)'
;MTEEVREPPTITAFGSVRTVDTVNSGHYRLSRKTSLHYQDIKIKIKSTRNKLFKHDQNQQIISTTTPVNSPPPPEDSSAAKAISVPKVSINPPKVNEKGDNVIILGSTGLTGSQVLKGCMAPWTSGVLYDLKLTKNIWCFNRRLKTVDFSISKLPPTWTAVVNYGGEPHIIRKYDLKIKQHITEIGKLDGLEFQWDQFDWELKLPTDEVKNVTVNVFQIIQNDSKKWDKTFSELFTGNRKPLNDRIEVYLPSIDQVETLISTLGSSSWESRKMKTPRSFVDYTLNMDMAKVFAPDQKKSLIKHMVIVTSFNNLALGVLSPYFRTKQKLENDLTYDVPGLTHLTILRPGPLIGQHGKQIILAPQLPVGSGVLYKCYAWKRSLLKAKLHWLSQVKDVGPSKKVTELIAKATYHLPGNWIVGYSIPSSKVARIAAKEAMTKRNLARNDSDALVVEVTLWSSQEMDRALSGSVAL
;
A
#
# COMPACT_ATOMS: atom_id res chain seq x y z
N MET A 1 0.71 81.24 -25.35
CA MET A 1 1.91 80.42 -25.14
C MET A 1 1.44 79.00 -24.92
N THR A 2 1.63 78.17 -25.93
CA THR A 2 1.22 76.77 -26.00
C THR A 2 2.45 76.01 -26.47
N GLU A 3 3.04 75.18 -25.62
CA GLU A 3 4.20 74.36 -25.99
C GLU A 3 3.80 72.90 -26.20
N GLU A 4 4.39 72.32 -27.25
CA GLU A 4 4.05 71.02 -27.81
C GLU A 4 4.60 69.85 -26.97
N VAL A 5 3.77 68.81 -26.85
CA VAL A 5 4.21 67.50 -26.39
C VAL A 5 4.90 66.78 -27.55
N ARG A 6 6.18 66.46 -27.42
CA ARG A 6 6.93 65.67 -28.40
C ARG A 6 6.84 64.16 -28.09
N GLU A 7 6.36 63.39 -29.05
CA GLU A 7 6.48 61.93 -29.05
C GLU A 7 7.87 61.47 -29.55
N PRO A 8 8.41 60.35 -29.03
CA PRO A 8 9.59 59.68 -29.58
C PRO A 8 9.23 58.74 -30.76
N PRO A 9 10.17 58.45 -31.68
CA PRO A 9 9.85 57.96 -33.01
C PRO A 9 9.55 56.46 -33.14
N THR A 10 8.67 56.15 -34.09
CA THR A 10 8.39 54.79 -34.58
C THR A 10 9.58 54.21 -35.35
N ILE A 11 9.92 52.94 -35.09
CA ILE A 11 10.77 52.13 -35.98
C ILE A 11 9.93 50.98 -36.52
N THR A 12 9.69 50.99 -37.84
CA THR A 12 9.04 49.90 -38.58
C THR A 12 10.08 48.99 -39.24
N ALA A 13 9.98 47.68 -39.05
CA ALA A 13 10.44 46.71 -40.05
C ALA A 13 9.70 45.36 -39.91
N PHE A 14 9.25 44.86 -41.07
CA PHE A 14 8.99 43.48 -41.49
C PHE A 14 9.57 42.37 -40.58
N GLY A 15 8.92 41.24 -40.33
CA GLY A 15 7.75 40.65 -40.98
C GLY A 15 8.04 39.21 -41.42
N SER A 16 7.30 38.21 -40.90
CA SER A 16 7.20 36.87 -41.50
C SER A 16 6.05 36.09 -40.88
N VAL A 17 5.15 35.60 -41.73
CA VAL A 17 4.07 34.69 -41.33
C VAL A 17 4.65 33.29 -41.17
N ARG A 18 4.41 32.64 -40.02
CA ARG A 18 4.49 31.18 -39.91
C ARG A 18 3.18 30.62 -39.40
N THR A 19 2.57 29.81 -40.26
CA THR A 19 1.48 28.90 -39.95
C THR A 19 1.85 28.00 -38.78
N VAL A 20 0.92 27.82 -37.85
CA VAL A 20 1.04 26.84 -36.76
C VAL A 20 0.34 25.57 -37.22
N ASP A 21 1.12 24.61 -37.72
CA ASP A 21 0.59 23.30 -38.08
C ASP A 21 0.20 22.50 -36.83
N THR A 22 -1.02 21.98 -36.83
CA THR A 22 -1.56 21.10 -35.80
C THR A 22 -0.81 19.76 -35.78
N VAL A 23 0.05 19.56 -34.77
CA VAL A 23 0.77 18.29 -34.58
C VAL A 23 -0.20 17.21 -34.10
N ASN A 24 -0.64 16.37 -35.04
CA ASN A 24 -1.49 15.22 -34.80
C ASN A 24 -0.64 14.04 -34.29
N SER A 25 -0.76 13.66 -33.01
CA SER A 25 0.12 12.67 -32.38
C SER A 25 -0.26 11.22 -32.71
N GLY A 26 0.09 10.76 -33.90
CA GLY A 26 -0.09 9.36 -34.33
C GLY A 26 0.83 8.39 -33.58
N HIS A 27 0.24 7.38 -32.93
CA HIS A 27 1.00 6.30 -32.27
C HIS A 27 1.63 5.33 -33.30
N TYR A 28 2.92 5.48 -33.57
CA TYR A 28 3.69 4.49 -34.33
C TYR A 28 3.88 3.19 -33.53
N ARG A 29 3.14 2.13 -33.89
CA ARG A 29 3.42 0.76 -33.43
C ARG A 29 4.72 0.25 -34.05
N LEU A 30 5.79 0.17 -33.26
CA LEU A 30 7.04 -0.47 -33.67
C LEU A 30 6.86 -2.00 -33.74
N SER A 31 6.95 -2.55 -34.97
CA SER A 31 6.95 -3.99 -35.21
C SER A 31 8.21 -4.64 -34.61
N ARG A 32 8.04 -5.58 -33.68
CA ARG A 32 9.17 -6.31 -33.06
C ARG A 32 9.76 -7.32 -34.03
N LYS A 33 10.96 -7.03 -34.55
CA LYS A 33 11.84 -8.07 -35.11
C LYS A 33 12.24 -9.05 -34.00
N THR A 34 11.84 -10.31 -34.15
CA THR A 34 12.28 -11.42 -33.29
C THR A 34 13.75 -11.73 -33.55
N SER A 35 14.66 -11.24 -32.72
CA SER A 35 16.07 -11.66 -32.79
C SER A 35 16.22 -13.09 -32.25
N LEU A 36 16.85 -13.98 -33.03
CA LEU A 36 17.09 -15.38 -32.62
C LEU A 36 17.78 -15.47 -31.24
N HIS A 37 18.64 -14.49 -30.95
CA HIS A 37 19.41 -14.38 -29.71
C HIS A 37 18.56 -14.47 -28.41
N TYR A 38 17.29 -14.04 -28.44
CA TYR A 38 16.42 -14.13 -27.26
C TYR A 38 16.00 -15.58 -26.95
N GLN A 39 15.79 -16.42 -27.97
CA GLN A 39 15.45 -17.83 -27.77
C GLN A 39 16.65 -18.62 -27.23
N ASP A 40 17.86 -18.33 -27.71
CA ASP A 40 19.08 -18.97 -27.22
C ASP A 40 19.32 -18.65 -25.74
N ILE A 41 19.14 -17.39 -25.32
CA ILE A 41 19.20 -16.98 -23.91
C ILE A 41 18.14 -17.73 -23.08
N LYS A 42 16.90 -17.85 -23.59
CA LYS A 42 15.80 -18.59 -22.94
C LYS A 42 16.13 -20.09 -22.74
N ILE A 43 16.72 -20.73 -23.74
CA ILE A 43 17.17 -22.13 -23.68
C ILE A 43 18.32 -22.28 -22.68
N LYS A 44 19.31 -21.38 -22.70
CA LYS A 44 20.46 -21.41 -21.79
C LYS A 44 20.03 -21.23 -20.33
N ILE A 45 19.10 -20.32 -20.04
CA ILE A 45 18.50 -20.15 -18.70
C ILE A 45 17.76 -21.43 -18.26
N LYS A 46 16.95 -22.03 -19.13
CA LYS A 46 16.19 -23.27 -18.80
C LYS A 46 17.12 -24.47 -18.54
N SER A 47 18.21 -24.58 -19.28
CA SER A 47 19.26 -25.60 -19.08
C SER A 47 19.97 -25.44 -17.72
N THR A 48 20.43 -24.22 -17.39
CA THR A 48 21.09 -23.94 -16.12
C THR A 48 20.15 -24.11 -14.93
N ARG A 49 18.86 -23.77 -15.08
CA ARG A 49 17.81 -24.04 -14.08
C ARG A 49 17.76 -25.53 -13.73
N ASN A 50 17.64 -26.40 -14.74
CA ASN A 50 17.48 -27.85 -14.51
C ASN A 50 18.73 -28.52 -13.92
N LYS A 51 19.91 -27.92 -14.02
CA LYS A 51 21.14 -28.40 -13.35
C LYS A 51 21.21 -28.01 -11.86
N LEU A 52 20.62 -26.88 -11.47
CA LEU A 52 20.71 -26.33 -10.10
C LEU A 52 19.69 -26.87 -9.11
N PHE A 53 18.64 -27.58 -9.55
CA PHE A 53 17.52 -27.99 -8.69
C PHE A 53 17.34 -29.52 -8.54
N LYS A 54 18.33 -30.34 -8.92
CA LYS A 54 18.27 -31.80 -8.75
C LYS A 54 18.56 -32.30 -7.32
N HIS A 55 18.98 -31.45 -6.39
CA HIS A 55 19.53 -31.88 -5.10
C HIS A 55 18.57 -31.83 -3.89
N ASP A 56 17.37 -31.23 -4.02
CA ASP A 56 16.47 -30.95 -2.89
C ASP A 56 15.34 -31.99 -2.66
N GLN A 57 15.27 -33.07 -3.44
CA GLN A 57 14.12 -34.01 -3.41
C GLN A 57 14.20 -35.17 -2.39
N ASN A 58 15.28 -35.30 -1.61
CA ASN A 58 15.54 -36.49 -0.78
C ASN A 58 15.44 -36.31 0.75
N GLN A 59 14.66 -35.33 1.24
CA GLN A 59 14.44 -35.14 2.70
C GLN A 59 12.96 -34.89 3.05
N GLN A 60 12.10 -35.91 2.95
CA GLN A 60 10.80 -35.92 3.65
C GLN A 60 10.13 -37.31 3.80
N ILE A 61 10.58 -38.07 4.80
CA ILE A 61 9.94 -39.25 5.42
C ILE A 61 10.58 -39.42 6.83
N ILE A 62 9.99 -39.96 7.90
CA ILE A 62 8.68 -40.60 8.19
C ILE A 62 8.16 -40.03 9.54
N SER A 63 6.84 -39.86 9.75
CA SER A 63 6.18 -40.00 11.09
C SER A 63 4.65 -39.99 10.98
N THR A 64 4.00 -41.05 11.47
CA THR A 64 2.57 -41.34 11.22
C THR A 64 1.83 -41.58 12.56
N THR A 65 0.63 -41.00 12.69
CA THR A 65 -0.52 -41.45 13.51
C THR A 65 -0.37 -41.91 14.97
N THR A 66 -1.17 -41.31 15.86
CA THR A 66 -2.32 -42.00 16.50
C THR A 66 -3.31 -40.98 17.12
N PRO A 67 -4.63 -41.28 17.20
CA PRO A 67 -5.63 -40.40 17.80
C PRO A 67 -5.93 -40.75 19.27
N VAL A 68 -6.35 -39.76 20.07
CA VAL A 68 -6.85 -39.97 21.45
C VAL A 68 -8.16 -39.18 21.63
N ASN A 69 -9.16 -39.84 22.23
CA ASN A 69 -10.53 -39.36 22.45
C ASN A 69 -10.71 -38.55 23.76
N SER A 70 -11.93 -38.02 23.93
CA SER A 70 -12.58 -37.49 25.16
C SER A 70 -12.36 -36.01 25.50
N PRO A 71 -13.24 -35.37 26.32
CA PRO A 71 -14.69 -35.52 26.47
C PRO A 71 -15.45 -34.16 26.30
N PRO A 72 -16.80 -34.12 26.28
CA PRO A 72 -17.56 -32.87 26.14
C PRO A 72 -17.61 -32.03 27.44
N PRO A 73 -17.75 -30.70 27.36
CA PRO A 73 -18.01 -29.82 28.50
C PRO A 73 -19.50 -29.85 28.92
N PRO A 74 -19.83 -29.55 30.20
CA PRO A 74 -21.20 -29.57 30.68
C PRO A 74 -22.00 -28.34 30.24
N GLU A 75 -23.31 -28.55 30.07
CA GLU A 75 -24.31 -27.50 30.04
C GLU A 75 -24.49 -26.93 31.45
N ASP A 76 -24.59 -25.60 31.58
CA ASP A 76 -25.21 -25.02 32.77
C ASP A 76 -25.99 -23.75 32.40
N SER A 77 -27.22 -23.69 32.88
CA SER A 77 -28.20 -22.68 32.53
C SER A 77 -28.38 -21.67 33.66
N SER A 78 -28.43 -20.38 33.34
CA SER A 78 -29.11 -19.41 34.21
C SER A 78 -29.69 -18.26 33.41
N ALA A 79 -31.00 -18.10 33.52
CA ALA A 79 -31.75 -17.04 32.83
C ALA A 79 -31.78 -15.77 33.69
N ALA A 80 -31.22 -14.67 33.17
CA ALA A 80 -31.35 -13.34 33.75
C ALA A 80 -32.27 -12.46 32.88
N LYS A 81 -33.38 -11.99 33.45
CA LYS A 81 -34.33 -11.07 32.79
C LYS A 81 -33.63 -9.75 32.42
N ALA A 82 -33.47 -9.48 31.13
CA ALA A 82 -33.00 -8.19 30.65
C ALA A 82 -34.17 -7.18 30.62
N ILE A 83 -33.99 -6.05 31.31
CA ILE A 83 -34.93 -4.92 31.28
C ILE A 83 -34.80 -4.19 29.94
N SER A 84 -35.91 -4.08 29.20
CA SER A 84 -35.93 -3.47 27.87
C SER A 84 -35.91 -1.94 27.93
N VAL A 85 -34.72 -1.35 27.77
CA VAL A 85 -34.56 0.09 27.53
C VAL A 85 -35.02 0.43 26.09
N PRO A 86 -35.68 1.58 25.83
CA PRO A 86 -36.19 1.91 24.49
C PRO A 86 -35.10 1.90 23.42
N LYS A 87 -35.29 1.07 22.40
CA LYS A 87 -34.35 0.88 21.29
C LYS A 87 -34.45 2.09 20.36
N VAL A 88 -33.63 3.12 20.57
CA VAL A 88 -33.47 4.22 19.62
C VAL A 88 -33.11 3.63 18.26
N SER A 89 -34.00 3.82 17.29
CA SER A 89 -33.82 3.31 15.92
C SER A 89 -32.79 4.14 15.17
N ILE A 90 -31.52 3.98 15.56
CA ILE A 90 -30.40 4.32 14.70
C ILE A 90 -30.53 3.40 13.48
N ASN A 91 -30.92 3.96 12.34
CA ASN A 91 -30.87 3.23 11.07
C ASN A 91 -29.45 2.66 10.95
N PRO A 92 -29.28 1.32 10.88
CA PRO A 92 -27.94 0.75 10.79
C PRO A 92 -27.28 1.36 9.56
N PRO A 93 -26.01 1.82 9.66
CA PRO A 93 -25.32 2.38 8.51
C PRO A 93 -25.42 1.37 7.37
N LYS A 94 -25.82 1.82 6.18
CA LYS A 94 -25.90 0.97 4.99
C LYS A 94 -24.49 0.58 4.56
N VAL A 95 -23.92 -0.42 5.24
CA VAL A 95 -22.52 -0.81 5.10
C VAL A 95 -22.28 -1.30 3.68
N ASN A 96 -21.40 -0.60 2.97
CA ASN A 96 -20.78 -1.08 1.74
C ASN A 96 -21.78 -1.40 0.59
N GLU A 97 -22.72 -0.49 0.31
CA GLU A 97 -23.42 -0.47 -0.98
C GLU A 97 -22.43 -0.03 -2.09
N LYS A 98 -22.10 -0.96 -3.01
CA LYS A 98 -21.32 -0.78 -4.26
C LYS A 98 -20.19 0.25 -4.15
N GLY A 99 -19.06 -0.15 -3.57
CA GLY A 99 -17.85 0.67 -3.47
C GLY A 99 -16.60 0.02 -4.08
N ASP A 100 -15.58 0.84 -4.25
CA ASP A 100 -14.29 0.49 -4.83
C ASP A 100 -13.45 -0.39 -3.88
N ASN A 101 -13.31 -1.69 -4.20
CA ASN A 101 -12.66 -2.66 -3.31
C ASN A 101 -11.17 -2.83 -3.60
N VAL A 102 -10.34 -2.55 -2.59
CA VAL A 102 -8.88 -2.72 -2.62
C VAL A 102 -8.45 -3.57 -1.43
N ILE A 103 -7.58 -4.55 -1.66
CA ILE A 103 -7.02 -5.39 -0.59
C ILE A 103 -5.58 -4.99 -0.31
N ILE A 104 -5.20 -4.90 0.97
CA ILE A 104 -3.82 -4.63 1.41
C ILE A 104 -3.33 -5.77 2.30
N LEU A 105 -2.24 -6.41 1.90
CA LEU A 105 -1.56 -7.42 2.70
C LEU A 105 -0.41 -6.78 3.49
N GLY A 106 -0.46 -6.92 4.81
CA GLY A 106 0.60 -6.42 5.71
C GLY A 106 0.53 -4.92 6.05
N SER A 107 -0.66 -4.32 6.07
CA SER A 107 -0.82 -2.88 6.39
C SER A 107 -0.32 -2.48 7.78
N THR A 108 -0.03 -3.42 8.67
CA THR A 108 0.68 -3.19 9.93
C THR A 108 2.15 -2.77 9.79
N GLY A 109 2.83 -3.08 8.67
CA GLY A 109 4.25 -2.78 8.43
C GLY A 109 4.58 -1.29 8.25
N LEU A 110 5.88 -0.97 8.14
CA LEU A 110 6.36 0.41 7.90
C LEU A 110 5.76 0.96 6.59
N THR A 111 6.07 0.32 5.46
CA THR A 111 5.50 0.68 4.14
C THR A 111 3.99 0.43 4.12
N GLY A 112 3.52 -0.72 4.59
CA GLY A 112 2.10 -1.10 4.57
C GLY A 112 1.15 -0.09 5.23
N SER A 113 1.55 0.51 6.36
CA SER A 113 0.71 1.53 7.01
C SER A 113 0.76 2.89 6.35
N GLN A 114 1.83 3.20 5.63
CA GLN A 114 1.89 4.40 4.78
C GLN A 114 1.11 4.17 3.47
N VAL A 115 1.08 2.94 2.94
CA VAL A 115 0.22 2.55 1.80
C VAL A 115 -1.24 2.66 2.18
N LEU A 116 -1.64 2.14 3.34
CA LEU A 116 -3.00 2.31 3.86
C LEU A 116 -3.37 3.80 3.98
N LYS A 117 -2.52 4.63 4.60
CA LYS A 117 -2.73 6.08 4.67
C LYS A 117 -2.82 6.75 3.30
N GLY A 118 -2.04 6.29 2.33
CA GLY A 118 -2.18 6.68 0.93
C GLY A 118 -3.56 6.31 0.41
N CYS A 119 -3.93 5.04 0.44
CA CYS A 119 -5.22 4.56 -0.06
C CYS A 119 -6.44 5.20 0.64
N MET A 120 -6.33 5.59 1.91
CA MET A 120 -7.38 6.30 2.64
C MET A 120 -7.57 7.75 2.23
N ALA A 121 -6.54 8.39 1.67
CA ALA A 121 -6.61 9.77 1.24
C ALA A 121 -7.40 9.89 -0.08
N PRO A 122 -8.58 10.54 -0.09
CA PRO A 122 -9.47 10.53 -1.25
C PRO A 122 -8.84 11.13 -2.52
N TRP A 123 -7.87 12.05 -2.37
CA TRP A 123 -7.13 12.67 -3.46
C TRP A 123 -6.01 11.80 -4.10
N THR A 124 -5.69 10.63 -3.54
CA THR A 124 -4.66 9.76 -4.12
C THR A 124 -5.20 8.85 -5.23
N SER A 125 -6.52 8.85 -5.44
CA SER A 125 -7.21 7.82 -6.19
C SER A 125 -8.44 8.32 -6.93
N GLY A 126 -8.43 8.15 -8.25
CA GLY A 126 -9.62 8.32 -9.08
C GLY A 126 -9.75 9.73 -9.65
N VAL A 127 -10.30 9.78 -10.86
CA VAL A 127 -11.06 10.94 -11.28
C VAL A 127 -12.38 10.87 -10.51
N LEU A 128 -12.75 11.96 -9.84
CA LEU A 128 -14.06 12.11 -9.25
C LEU A 128 -15.07 12.26 -10.41
N TYR A 129 -15.75 11.17 -10.77
CA TYR A 129 -16.83 11.19 -11.76
C TYR A 129 -18.22 11.29 -11.09
N ASP A 130 -18.40 10.65 -9.93
CA ASP A 130 -19.70 10.52 -9.26
C ASP A 130 -19.90 11.45 -8.04
N LEU A 131 -21.16 11.70 -7.72
CA LEU A 131 -21.61 12.48 -6.55
C LEU A 131 -21.29 11.83 -5.20
N LYS A 132 -21.05 10.52 -5.16
CA LYS A 132 -20.70 9.76 -3.94
C LYS A 132 -19.67 8.69 -4.26
N LEU A 133 -18.42 8.92 -3.85
CA LEU A 133 -17.35 7.92 -3.94
C LEU A 133 -17.32 7.08 -2.66
N THR A 134 -17.64 5.79 -2.76
CA THR A 134 -17.44 4.81 -1.66
C THR A 134 -16.21 3.97 -1.95
N LYS A 135 -15.28 3.88 -1.01
CA LYS A 135 -14.04 3.10 -1.13
C LYS A 135 -13.87 2.14 0.03
N ASN A 136 -13.52 0.89 -0.25
CA ASN A 136 -13.39 -0.17 0.74
C ASN A 136 -11.99 -0.76 0.72
N ILE A 137 -11.28 -0.63 1.84
CA ILE A 137 -9.88 -1.03 1.98
C ILE A 137 -9.81 -2.20 2.96
N TRP A 138 -9.63 -3.41 2.43
CA TRP A 138 -9.58 -4.64 3.21
C TRP A 138 -8.14 -5.00 3.57
N CYS A 139 -7.80 -4.91 4.85
CA CYS A 139 -6.46 -5.14 5.37
C CYS A 139 -6.36 -6.52 6.03
N PHE A 140 -5.57 -7.42 5.44
CA PHE A 140 -5.17 -8.66 6.09
C PHE A 140 -3.96 -8.41 6.99
N ASN A 141 -4.13 -8.69 8.29
CA ASN A 141 -3.13 -8.43 9.32
C ASN A 141 -3.04 -9.58 10.32
N ARG A 142 -1.84 -9.77 10.89
CA ARG A 142 -1.60 -10.71 12.01
C ARG A 142 -1.90 -10.12 13.39
N ARG A 143 -2.22 -8.82 13.45
CA ARG A 143 -2.43 -8.03 14.67
C ARG A 143 -3.25 -6.80 14.33
N LEU A 144 -4.13 -6.39 15.24
CA LEU A 144 -4.85 -5.13 15.13
C LEU A 144 -3.89 -3.92 15.12
N LYS A 145 -4.20 -2.89 14.35
CA LYS A 145 -3.47 -1.62 14.36
C LYS A 145 -4.46 -0.46 14.32
N THR A 146 -4.37 0.45 15.29
CA THR A 146 -5.17 1.67 15.29
C THR A 146 -4.88 2.48 14.03
N VAL A 147 -5.93 2.72 13.23
CA VAL A 147 -5.86 3.52 12.01
C VAL A 147 -6.03 4.99 12.38
N ASP A 148 -4.90 5.63 12.67
CA ASP A 148 -4.85 7.06 12.97
C ASP A 148 -4.61 7.87 11.69
N PHE A 149 -5.72 8.37 11.13
CA PHE A 149 -5.73 9.45 10.14
C PHE A 149 -6.24 10.73 10.81
N SER A 150 -5.49 11.84 10.67
CA SER A 150 -5.95 13.14 11.16
C SER A 150 -5.46 14.25 10.24
N ILE A 151 -6.41 14.99 9.65
CA ILE A 151 -6.15 16.19 8.83
C ILE A 151 -5.25 17.18 9.58
N SER A 152 -5.40 17.28 10.91
CA SER A 152 -4.60 18.17 11.76
C SER A 152 -3.08 18.01 11.54
N LYS A 153 -2.62 16.79 11.26
CA LYS A 153 -1.21 16.40 11.08
C LYS A 153 -0.64 16.75 9.69
N LEU A 154 -1.47 17.14 8.74
CA LEU A 154 -1.00 17.68 7.46
C LEU A 154 -0.41 19.09 7.67
N PRO A 155 0.66 19.50 6.95
CA PRO A 155 1.19 20.86 7.07
C PRO A 155 0.16 21.92 6.62
N PRO A 156 0.23 23.18 7.09
CA PRO A 156 -0.69 24.24 6.63
C PRO A 156 -0.60 24.50 5.12
N THR A 157 0.58 24.30 4.54
CA THR A 157 0.88 24.41 3.10
C THR A 157 0.48 23.17 2.30
N TRP A 158 -0.18 22.19 2.93
CA TRP A 158 -0.55 20.94 2.27
C TRP A 158 -1.58 21.17 1.16
N THR A 159 -1.29 20.58 0.00
CA THR A 159 -2.18 20.54 -1.16
C THR A 159 -2.17 19.15 -1.81
N ALA A 160 -3.16 18.88 -2.65
CA ALA A 160 -3.13 17.77 -3.60
C ALA A 160 -3.84 18.16 -4.91
N VAL A 161 -3.55 17.42 -5.98
CA VAL A 161 -4.28 17.53 -7.24
C VAL A 161 -5.28 16.38 -7.31
N VAL A 162 -6.54 16.70 -7.62
CA VAL A 162 -7.64 15.76 -7.82
C VAL A 162 -8.24 16.04 -9.18
N ASN A 163 -8.40 15.00 -10.00
CA ASN A 163 -9.07 15.17 -11.28
C ASN A 163 -10.59 15.10 -11.05
N TYR A 164 -11.35 16.08 -11.54
CA TYR A 164 -12.82 16.14 -11.49
C TYR A 164 -13.34 16.60 -12.84
N GLY A 165 -14.33 15.91 -13.41
CA GLY A 165 -14.84 16.22 -14.76
C GLY A 165 -13.79 16.11 -15.89
N GLY A 166 -12.65 15.45 -15.66
CA GLY A 166 -11.50 15.39 -16.56
C GLY A 166 -10.40 16.42 -16.26
N GLU A 167 -10.72 17.50 -15.54
CA GLU A 167 -9.81 18.61 -15.25
C GLU A 167 -9.06 18.44 -13.91
N PRO A 168 -7.79 18.90 -13.79
CA PRO A 168 -7.03 18.83 -12.56
C PRO A 168 -7.33 20.00 -11.62
N HIS A 169 -7.92 19.72 -10.46
CA HIS A 169 -8.21 20.70 -9.41
C HIS A 169 -7.21 20.61 -8.26
N ILE A 170 -6.72 21.75 -7.78
CA ILE A 170 -5.86 21.82 -6.58
C ILE A 170 -6.75 21.97 -5.34
N ILE A 171 -6.69 20.98 -4.46
CA ILE A 171 -7.33 21.00 -3.14
C ILE A 171 -6.29 21.34 -2.06
N ARG A 172 -6.71 21.97 -0.97
CA ARG A 172 -5.84 22.43 0.12
C ARG A 172 -6.30 21.81 1.45
N LYS A 173 -5.48 21.92 2.50
CA LYS A 173 -5.78 21.33 3.83
C LYS A 173 -7.17 21.71 4.38
N TYR A 174 -7.60 22.95 4.15
CA TYR A 174 -8.86 23.48 4.67
C TYR A 174 -10.08 23.14 3.82
N ASP A 175 -9.88 22.65 2.59
CA ASP A 175 -10.95 22.15 1.71
C ASP A 175 -11.40 20.72 2.11
N LEU A 176 -10.77 20.14 3.13
CA LEU A 176 -11.00 18.80 3.65
C LEU A 176 -11.55 18.85 5.06
N LYS A 177 -12.65 18.13 5.29
CA LYS A 177 -13.23 17.95 6.62
C LYS A 177 -13.72 16.51 6.79
N ILE A 178 -13.34 15.86 7.89
CA ILE A 178 -13.98 14.60 8.29
C ILE A 178 -15.29 14.99 8.99
N LYS A 179 -16.43 14.58 8.42
CA LYS A 179 -17.76 14.75 9.02
C LYS A 179 -17.97 13.77 10.16
N GLN A 180 -17.62 12.51 9.92
CA GLN A 180 -17.87 11.41 10.84
C GLN A 180 -16.73 10.40 10.75
N HIS A 181 -16.35 9.85 11.91
CA HIS A 181 -15.53 8.66 12.01
C HIS A 181 -16.29 7.66 12.90
N ILE A 182 -16.62 6.50 12.36
CA ILE A 182 -17.25 5.39 13.07
C ILE A 182 -16.20 4.29 13.21
N THR A 183 -16.03 3.73 14.40
CA THR A 183 -15.23 2.53 14.64
C THR A 183 -16.10 1.46 15.27
N GLU A 184 -16.17 0.30 14.62
CA GLU A 184 -16.90 -0.88 15.08
C GLU A 184 -15.93 -2.06 15.20
N ILE A 185 -16.08 -2.85 16.25
CA ILE A 185 -15.25 -4.03 16.52
C ILE A 185 -16.20 -5.21 16.78
N GLY A 186 -15.92 -6.34 16.14
CA GLY A 186 -16.74 -7.54 16.26
C GLY A 186 -15.99 -8.80 15.83
N LYS A 187 -16.75 -9.84 15.51
CA LYS A 187 -16.21 -11.10 15.00
C LYS A 187 -16.91 -11.50 13.71
N LEU A 188 -16.13 -11.97 12.75
CA LEU A 188 -16.61 -12.41 11.44
C LEU A 188 -16.07 -13.83 11.20
N ASP A 189 -16.96 -14.83 11.19
CA ASP A 189 -16.61 -16.25 11.16
C ASP A 189 -15.57 -16.66 12.23
N GLY A 190 -15.69 -16.08 13.43
CA GLY A 190 -14.77 -16.29 14.55
C GLY A 190 -13.45 -15.50 14.49
N LEU A 191 -13.18 -14.77 13.40
CA LEU A 191 -12.01 -13.89 13.26
C LEU A 191 -12.27 -12.53 13.92
N GLU A 192 -11.26 -11.97 14.57
CA GLU A 192 -11.29 -10.58 15.04
C GLU A 192 -11.37 -9.62 13.84
N PHE A 193 -12.31 -8.69 13.90
CA PHE A 193 -12.60 -7.76 12.82
C PHE A 193 -12.82 -6.35 13.37
N GLN A 194 -12.12 -5.36 12.81
CA GLN A 194 -12.37 -3.93 13.06
C GLN A 194 -12.77 -3.24 11.76
N TRP A 195 -13.81 -2.42 11.81
CA TRP A 195 -14.24 -1.55 10.73
C TRP A 195 -14.11 -0.09 11.17
N ASP A 196 -13.43 0.72 10.36
CA ASP A 196 -13.39 2.17 10.50
C ASP A 196 -14.03 2.81 9.25
N GLN A 197 -15.13 3.55 9.40
CA GLN A 197 -15.72 4.39 8.35
C GLN A 197 -15.29 5.84 8.55
N PHE A 198 -14.73 6.47 7.52
CA PHE A 198 -14.39 7.88 7.48
C PHE A 198 -15.23 8.58 6.40
N ASP A 199 -16.13 9.48 6.82
CA ASP A 199 -16.92 10.30 5.90
C ASP A 199 -16.26 11.65 5.70
N TRP A 200 -15.79 11.88 4.48
CA TRP A 200 -15.09 13.08 4.04
C TRP A 200 -16.05 14.03 3.36
N GLU A 201 -15.97 15.29 3.73
CA GLU A 201 -16.44 16.43 2.97
C GLU A 201 -15.22 17.03 2.26
N LEU A 202 -15.28 17.04 0.92
CA LEU A 202 -14.30 17.66 0.05
C LEU A 202 -14.95 18.85 -0.65
N LYS A 203 -14.42 20.05 -0.42
CA LYS A 203 -14.79 21.25 -1.17
C LYS A 203 -13.91 21.37 -2.42
N LEU A 204 -14.52 21.48 -3.59
CA LEU A 204 -13.81 21.71 -4.85
C LEU A 204 -13.58 23.22 -5.06
N PRO A 205 -12.61 23.62 -5.92
CA PRO A 205 -12.41 25.03 -6.29
C PRO A 205 -13.63 25.69 -6.96
N THR A 206 -14.61 24.89 -7.42
CA THR A 206 -15.91 25.32 -7.96
C THR A 206 -16.95 25.61 -6.87
N ASP A 207 -16.54 25.67 -5.60
CA ASP A 207 -17.39 25.67 -4.40
C ASP A 207 -18.30 24.45 -4.20
N GLU A 208 -18.30 23.49 -5.14
CA GLU A 208 -19.06 22.25 -5.02
C GLU A 208 -18.53 21.35 -3.89
N VAL A 209 -19.44 20.78 -3.10
CA VAL A 209 -19.12 19.91 -1.97
C VAL A 209 -19.40 18.45 -2.33
N LYS A 210 -18.35 17.63 -2.39
CA LYS A 210 -18.43 16.18 -2.61
C LYS A 210 -18.29 15.41 -1.30
N ASN A 211 -19.09 14.34 -1.15
CA ASN A 211 -18.99 13.43 -0.01
C ASN A 211 -18.27 12.14 -0.44
N VAL A 212 -17.22 11.77 0.27
CA VAL A 212 -16.43 10.55 0.00
C VAL A 212 -16.41 9.68 1.26
N THR A 213 -16.92 8.45 1.17
CA THR A 213 -16.92 7.49 2.29
C THR A 213 -15.78 6.50 2.09
N VAL A 214 -14.86 6.44 3.06
CA VAL A 214 -13.73 5.50 3.07
C VAL A 214 -13.92 4.51 4.21
N ASN A 215 -14.18 3.25 3.87
CA ASN A 215 -14.21 2.13 4.80
C ASN A 215 -12.85 1.46 4.85
N VAL A 216 -12.33 1.23 6.06
CA VAL A 216 -11.15 0.41 6.32
C VAL A 216 -11.58 -0.79 7.16
N PHE A 217 -11.43 -1.98 6.60
CA PHE A 217 -11.77 -3.24 7.25
C PHE A 217 -10.47 -3.96 7.61
N GLN A 218 -10.22 -4.24 8.89
CA GLN A 218 -9.06 -4.99 9.35
C GLN A 218 -9.47 -6.41 9.75
N ILE A 219 -9.07 -7.38 8.93
CA ILE A 219 -9.26 -8.81 9.18
C ILE A 219 -8.02 -9.33 9.92
N ILE A 220 -8.20 -9.77 11.16
CA ILE A 220 -7.11 -10.22 12.01
C ILE A 220 -7.06 -11.76 12.01
N GLN A 221 -6.13 -12.29 11.22
CA GLN A 221 -5.82 -13.71 11.18
C GLN A 221 -4.36 -13.89 11.60
N ASN A 222 -4.16 -14.33 12.85
CA ASN A 222 -2.86 -14.45 13.49
C ASN A 222 -1.95 -15.45 12.76
N ASP A 223 -2.51 -16.55 12.26
CA ASP A 223 -1.80 -17.56 11.48
C ASP A 223 -1.86 -17.25 9.99
N SER A 224 -0.76 -16.72 9.44
CA SER A 224 -0.65 -16.42 8.01
C SER A 224 -0.69 -17.64 7.10
N LYS A 225 -0.61 -18.88 7.61
CA LYS A 225 -0.79 -20.09 6.81
C LYS A 225 -2.25 -20.37 6.43
N LYS A 226 -3.19 -19.56 6.92
CA LYS A 226 -4.63 -19.68 6.66
C LYS A 226 -5.19 -18.52 5.84
N TRP A 227 -4.36 -17.55 5.44
CA TRP A 227 -4.84 -16.30 4.83
C TRP A 227 -5.51 -16.53 3.47
N ASP A 228 -4.96 -17.42 2.65
CA ASP A 228 -5.47 -17.88 1.37
C ASP A 228 -6.85 -18.54 1.50
N LYS A 229 -6.99 -19.44 2.48
CA LYS A 229 -8.26 -20.10 2.80
C LYS A 229 -9.29 -19.10 3.34
N THR A 230 -8.91 -18.32 4.36
CA THR A 230 -9.76 -17.28 4.96
C THR A 230 -10.22 -16.25 3.92
N PHE A 231 -9.35 -15.85 2.99
CA PHE A 231 -9.71 -14.95 1.90
C PHE A 231 -10.78 -15.57 0.99
N SER A 232 -10.61 -16.84 0.60
CA SER A 232 -11.58 -17.57 -0.23
C SER A 232 -12.95 -17.69 0.46
N GLU A 233 -12.97 -17.92 1.77
CA GLU A 233 -14.20 -18.09 2.57
C GLU A 233 -14.92 -16.78 2.89
N LEU A 234 -14.19 -15.67 2.98
CA LEU A 234 -14.75 -14.34 3.23
C LEU A 234 -15.30 -13.71 1.95
N PHE A 235 -14.51 -13.65 0.87
CA PHE A 235 -14.82 -12.87 -0.33
C PHE A 235 -15.79 -13.58 -1.29
N THR A 236 -16.97 -13.94 -0.78
CA THR A 236 -17.98 -14.75 -1.48
C THR A 236 -19.11 -13.93 -2.11
N GLY A 237 -19.17 -12.61 -1.88
CA GLY A 237 -20.28 -11.76 -2.33
C GLY A 237 -21.49 -11.76 -1.40
N ASN A 238 -21.33 -12.29 -0.18
CA ASN A 238 -22.39 -12.42 0.82
C ASN A 238 -22.31 -11.34 1.90
N ARG A 239 -23.44 -11.08 2.57
CA ARG A 239 -23.45 -10.35 3.84
C ARG A 239 -23.18 -11.31 4.99
N LYS A 240 -22.41 -10.87 5.98
CA LYS A 240 -22.19 -11.60 7.23
C LYS A 240 -22.36 -10.65 8.43
N PRO A 241 -22.97 -11.09 9.53
CA PRO A 241 -23.10 -10.28 10.74
C PRO A 241 -21.71 -10.08 11.37
N LEU A 242 -21.36 -8.83 11.66
CA LEU A 242 -20.18 -8.46 12.46
C LEU A 242 -20.49 -8.48 13.96
N ASN A 243 -21.73 -8.13 14.30
CA ASN A 243 -22.36 -8.19 15.62
C ASN A 243 -23.90 -8.21 15.43
N ASP A 244 -24.66 -8.29 16.52
CA ASP A 244 -26.14 -8.38 16.52
C ASP A 244 -26.88 -7.19 15.88
N ARG A 245 -26.17 -6.16 15.43
CA ARG A 245 -26.73 -4.89 14.92
C ARG A 245 -26.22 -4.52 13.52
N ILE A 246 -25.10 -5.10 13.08
CA ILE A 246 -24.37 -4.66 11.88
C ILE A 246 -24.03 -5.85 11.00
N GLU A 247 -24.59 -5.87 9.80
CA GLU A 247 -24.15 -6.73 8.71
C GLU A 247 -23.09 -6.02 7.86
N VAL A 248 -22.03 -6.74 7.51
CA VAL A 248 -21.00 -6.26 6.58
C VAL A 248 -21.14 -7.01 5.27
N TYR A 249 -21.25 -6.28 4.15
CA TYR A 249 -21.14 -6.86 2.82
C TYR A 249 -19.68 -7.20 2.51
N LEU A 250 -19.40 -8.48 2.28
CA LEU A 250 -18.12 -8.97 1.80
C LEU A 250 -18.20 -9.11 0.27
N PRO A 251 -17.45 -8.32 -0.50
CA PRO A 251 -17.50 -8.39 -1.96
C PRO A 251 -17.03 -9.77 -2.44
N SER A 252 -17.54 -10.22 -3.59
CA SER A 252 -17.00 -11.43 -4.22
C SER A 252 -15.57 -11.16 -4.70
N ILE A 253 -14.72 -12.20 -4.82
CA ILE A 253 -13.37 -12.05 -5.39
C ILE A 253 -13.44 -11.34 -6.75
N ASP A 254 -14.46 -11.62 -7.56
CA ASP A 254 -14.66 -11.01 -8.88
C ASP A 254 -14.93 -9.49 -8.82
N GLN A 255 -15.41 -8.95 -7.69
CA GLN A 255 -15.60 -7.51 -7.42
C GLN A 255 -14.38 -6.81 -6.81
N VAL A 256 -13.26 -7.52 -6.64
CA VAL A 256 -11.99 -6.97 -6.16
C VAL A 256 -11.01 -6.84 -7.32
N GLU A 257 -10.78 -5.61 -7.76
CA GLU A 257 -9.91 -5.29 -8.90
C GLU A 257 -8.42 -5.18 -8.50
N THR A 258 -8.12 -4.86 -7.24
CA THR A 258 -6.75 -4.49 -6.81
C THR A 258 -6.27 -5.18 -5.53
N LEU A 259 -5.07 -5.77 -5.58
CA LEU A 259 -4.34 -6.35 -4.46
C LEU A 259 -3.00 -5.64 -4.26
N ILE A 260 -2.75 -5.06 -3.08
CA ILE A 260 -1.48 -4.43 -2.72
C ILE A 260 -0.76 -5.30 -1.68
N SER A 261 0.35 -5.93 -2.04
CA SER A 261 1.20 -6.64 -1.08
C SER A 261 2.37 -5.79 -0.62
N THR A 262 2.42 -5.57 0.69
CA THR A 262 3.58 -5.01 1.41
C THR A 262 4.23 -6.05 2.34
N LEU A 263 3.97 -7.33 2.09
CA LEU A 263 4.43 -8.44 2.91
C LEU A 263 5.96 -8.62 2.82
N GLY A 264 6.61 -8.48 3.97
CA GLY A 264 8.00 -8.81 4.17
C GLY A 264 8.25 -9.40 5.55
N SER A 265 9.28 -10.22 5.68
CA SER A 265 9.75 -10.74 6.97
C SER A 265 11.24 -10.49 7.16
N SER A 266 11.64 -10.12 8.37
CA SER A 266 13.05 -10.11 8.76
C SER A 266 13.50 -11.42 9.40
N SER A 267 14.81 -11.62 9.50
CA SER A 267 15.38 -12.72 10.28
C SER A 267 14.94 -12.70 11.75
N TRP A 268 14.74 -11.52 12.33
CA TRP A 268 14.24 -11.37 13.71
C TRP A 268 12.79 -11.83 13.85
N GLU A 269 11.90 -11.36 12.97
CA GLU A 269 10.49 -11.75 12.96
C GLU A 269 10.32 -13.23 12.63
N SER A 270 11.11 -13.77 11.70
CA SER A 270 11.11 -15.19 11.34
C SER A 270 11.43 -16.09 12.54
N ARG A 271 12.46 -15.74 13.34
CA ARG A 271 12.78 -16.43 14.61
C ARG A 271 11.65 -16.29 15.62
N LYS A 272 11.17 -15.06 15.87
CA LYS A 272 10.12 -14.76 16.87
C LYS A 272 8.79 -15.44 16.58
N MET A 273 8.42 -15.57 15.31
CA MET A 273 7.15 -16.16 14.85
C MET A 273 7.27 -17.64 14.45
N LYS A 274 8.45 -18.28 14.63
CA LYS A 274 8.77 -19.65 14.16
C LYS A 274 8.33 -19.92 12.70
N THR A 275 8.34 -18.88 11.87
CA THR A 275 7.81 -18.92 10.50
C THR A 275 8.95 -18.63 9.52
N PRO A 276 9.27 -19.51 8.56
CA PRO A 276 10.37 -19.29 7.62
C PRO A 276 10.23 -17.96 6.89
N ARG A 277 11.35 -17.26 6.68
CA ARG A 277 11.36 -16.02 5.90
C ARG A 277 10.81 -16.23 4.50
N SER A 278 11.22 -17.33 3.85
CA SER A 278 10.74 -17.75 2.52
C SER A 278 9.23 -17.97 2.46
N PHE A 279 8.60 -18.47 3.53
CA PHE A 279 7.15 -18.61 3.58
C PHE A 279 6.46 -17.24 3.43
N VAL A 280 6.89 -16.23 4.17
CA VAL A 280 6.29 -14.88 4.09
C VAL A 280 6.71 -14.16 2.80
N ASP A 281 8.00 -14.24 2.46
CA ASP A 281 8.58 -13.47 1.37
C ASP A 281 8.25 -14.04 -0.03
N TYR A 282 7.81 -15.30 -0.14
CA TYR A 282 7.42 -15.97 -1.39
C TYR A 282 6.08 -16.71 -1.28
N THR A 283 5.95 -17.75 -0.44
CA THR A 283 4.81 -18.69 -0.45
C THR A 283 3.48 -17.96 -0.24
N LEU A 284 3.35 -17.22 0.86
CA LEU A 284 2.18 -16.41 1.19
C LEU A 284 1.84 -15.37 0.11
N ASN A 285 2.84 -14.78 -0.56
CA ASN A 285 2.57 -13.83 -1.64
C ASN A 285 2.01 -14.53 -2.89
N MET A 286 2.56 -15.71 -3.22
CA MET A 286 2.14 -16.52 -4.36
C MET A 286 0.72 -17.09 -4.15
N ASP A 287 0.44 -17.66 -2.98
CA ASP A 287 -0.83 -18.30 -2.68
C ASP A 287 -1.97 -17.26 -2.66
N MET A 288 -1.74 -16.09 -2.04
CA MET A 288 -2.69 -14.97 -2.07
C MET A 288 -2.91 -14.42 -3.48
N ALA A 289 -1.88 -14.37 -4.33
CA ALA A 289 -2.02 -13.93 -5.72
C ALA A 289 -2.88 -14.91 -6.56
N LYS A 290 -2.66 -16.21 -6.37
CA LYS A 290 -3.46 -17.28 -7.02
C LYS A 290 -4.91 -17.27 -6.59
N VAL A 291 -5.19 -17.08 -5.31
CA VAL A 291 -6.58 -16.96 -4.80
C VAL A 291 -7.25 -15.67 -5.27
N PHE A 292 -6.51 -14.55 -5.35
CA PHE A 292 -7.04 -13.26 -5.82
C PHE A 292 -7.38 -13.25 -7.33
N ALA A 293 -6.61 -13.98 -8.12
CA ALA A 293 -6.70 -14.02 -9.58
C ALA A 293 -6.67 -15.47 -10.12
N PRO A 294 -7.71 -16.29 -9.83
CA PRO A 294 -7.69 -17.73 -10.10
C PRO A 294 -7.90 -18.09 -11.58
N ASP A 295 -8.74 -17.33 -12.29
CA ASP A 295 -9.17 -17.64 -13.66
C ASP A 295 -8.69 -16.59 -14.67
N GLN A 296 -7.86 -17.01 -15.63
CA GLN A 296 -7.52 -16.19 -16.80
C GLN A 296 -8.72 -15.98 -17.75
N LYS A 297 -9.69 -16.91 -17.73
CA LYS A 297 -10.81 -16.94 -18.69
C LYS A 297 -11.93 -15.94 -18.42
N LYS A 298 -12.00 -15.36 -17.21
CA LYS A 298 -13.16 -14.53 -16.78
C LYS A 298 -13.17 -13.10 -17.34
N SER A 299 -12.17 -12.69 -18.14
CA SER A 299 -11.98 -11.31 -18.61
C SER A 299 -12.11 -10.25 -17.50
N LEU A 300 -11.69 -10.60 -16.27
CA LEU A 300 -11.74 -9.71 -15.11
C LEU A 300 -10.39 -9.03 -14.93
N ILE A 301 -10.45 -7.71 -14.78
CA ILE A 301 -9.27 -6.90 -14.49
C ILE A 301 -8.79 -7.22 -13.07
N LYS A 302 -7.53 -7.67 -13.00
CA LYS A 302 -6.82 -7.99 -11.77
C LYS A 302 -5.47 -7.30 -11.78
N HIS A 303 -5.32 -6.33 -10.88
CA HIS A 303 -4.07 -5.59 -10.69
C HIS A 303 -3.43 -5.95 -9.36
N MET A 304 -2.19 -6.42 -9.40
CA MET A 304 -1.38 -6.62 -8.20
C MET A 304 -0.26 -5.57 -8.13
N VAL A 305 -0.16 -4.86 -7.02
CA VAL A 305 1.00 -4.02 -6.68
C VAL A 305 1.79 -4.71 -5.59
N ILE A 306 3.07 -5.00 -5.81
CA ILE A 306 3.92 -5.67 -4.84
C ILE A 306 5.18 -4.86 -4.52
N VAL A 307 5.47 -4.71 -3.23
CA VAL A 307 6.72 -4.14 -2.73
C VAL A 307 7.72 -5.27 -2.49
N THR A 308 8.79 -5.30 -3.28
CA THR A 308 9.91 -6.25 -3.13
C THR A 308 11.14 -5.53 -2.56
N SER A 309 12.33 -5.83 -3.08
CA SER A 309 13.61 -5.25 -2.65
C SER A 309 14.73 -5.38 -3.69
N PHE A 310 14.42 -5.87 -4.89
CA PHE A 310 15.42 -6.41 -5.80
C PHE A 310 15.86 -5.39 -6.86
N ASN A 311 17.04 -4.78 -6.67
CA ASN A 311 17.58 -3.79 -7.61
C ASN A 311 18.88 -4.24 -8.32
N ASN A 312 19.34 -5.49 -8.13
CA ASN A 312 20.60 -5.97 -8.75
C ASN A 312 20.68 -7.50 -8.87
N LEU A 313 21.02 -8.00 -10.07
CA LEU A 313 21.18 -9.43 -10.38
C LEU A 313 22.30 -10.12 -9.55
N ALA A 314 23.40 -9.41 -9.28
CA ALA A 314 24.53 -9.96 -8.51
C ALA A 314 24.14 -10.31 -7.07
N LEU A 315 23.30 -9.48 -6.44
CA LEU A 315 22.80 -9.71 -5.08
C LEU A 315 21.85 -10.92 -5.01
N GLY A 316 21.17 -11.25 -6.11
CA GLY A 316 20.33 -12.46 -6.24
C GLY A 316 21.12 -13.78 -6.18
N VAL A 317 22.42 -13.75 -6.52
CA VAL A 317 23.31 -14.92 -6.41
C VAL A 317 23.83 -15.07 -4.98
N LEU A 318 24.22 -13.96 -4.34
CA LEU A 318 24.92 -13.96 -3.05
C LEU A 318 23.98 -14.06 -1.83
N SER A 319 22.70 -13.69 -1.95
CA SER A 319 21.76 -13.71 -0.83
C SER A 319 20.53 -14.57 -1.11
N PRO A 320 20.24 -15.57 -0.25
CA PRO A 320 18.98 -16.32 -0.32
C PRO A 320 17.73 -15.42 -0.31
N TYR A 321 17.78 -14.28 0.38
CA TYR A 321 16.68 -13.32 0.43
C TYR A 321 16.38 -12.71 -0.96
N PHE A 322 17.40 -12.19 -1.64
CA PHE A 322 17.22 -11.61 -2.97
C PHE A 322 16.87 -12.69 -4.00
N ARG A 323 17.43 -13.91 -3.88
CA ARG A 323 17.02 -15.06 -4.69
C ARG A 323 15.54 -15.38 -4.52
N THR A 324 15.02 -15.39 -3.29
CA THR A 324 13.59 -15.64 -3.01
C THR A 324 12.70 -14.54 -3.59
N LYS A 325 13.07 -13.26 -3.46
CA LYS A 325 12.29 -12.15 -4.04
C LYS A 325 12.34 -12.14 -5.57
N GLN A 326 13.50 -12.36 -6.18
CA GLN A 326 13.64 -12.50 -7.63
C GLN A 326 12.83 -13.69 -8.17
N LYS A 327 12.81 -14.82 -7.44
CA LYS A 327 11.95 -15.96 -7.77
C LYS A 327 10.48 -15.56 -7.74
N LEU A 328 10.03 -14.88 -6.68
CA LEU A 328 8.65 -14.39 -6.58
C LEU A 328 8.27 -13.48 -7.77
N GLU A 329 9.12 -12.53 -8.16
CA GLU A 329 8.84 -11.61 -9.27
C GLU A 329 8.68 -12.35 -10.60
N ASN A 330 9.53 -13.33 -10.88
CA ASN A 330 9.41 -14.19 -12.05
C ASN A 330 8.13 -15.04 -11.99
N ASP A 331 7.93 -15.77 -10.90
CA ASP A 331 6.82 -16.72 -10.78
C ASP A 331 5.46 -15.97 -10.75
N LEU A 332 5.37 -14.76 -10.20
CA LEU A 332 4.15 -13.92 -10.31
C LEU A 332 3.87 -13.46 -11.74
N THR A 333 4.89 -13.33 -12.58
CA THR A 333 4.76 -12.92 -13.99
C THR A 333 4.27 -14.08 -14.89
N TYR A 334 4.54 -15.33 -14.52
CA TYR A 334 4.30 -16.50 -15.38
C TYR A 334 3.34 -17.56 -14.80
N ASP A 335 3.27 -17.72 -13.48
CA ASP A 335 2.52 -18.79 -12.80
C ASP A 335 1.19 -18.32 -12.19
N VAL A 336 0.80 -17.06 -12.39
CA VAL A 336 -0.49 -16.49 -11.96
C VAL A 336 -1.23 -15.86 -13.17
N PRO A 337 -1.79 -16.68 -14.07
CA PRO A 337 -2.26 -16.22 -15.38
C PRO A 337 -3.53 -15.36 -15.32
N GLY A 338 -4.24 -15.32 -14.18
CA GLY A 338 -5.37 -14.40 -13.97
C GLY A 338 -4.99 -12.95 -13.69
N LEU A 339 -3.70 -12.63 -13.46
CA LEU A 339 -3.26 -11.25 -13.25
C LEU A 339 -3.16 -10.51 -14.59
N THR A 340 -4.06 -9.55 -14.84
CA THR A 340 -3.97 -8.66 -16.02
C THR A 340 -2.82 -7.65 -15.91
N HIS A 341 -2.51 -7.19 -14.70
CA HIS A 341 -1.52 -6.14 -14.46
C HIS A 341 -0.70 -6.46 -13.20
N LEU A 342 0.62 -6.27 -13.27
CA LEU A 342 1.55 -6.49 -12.17
C LEU A 342 2.52 -5.32 -12.04
N THR A 343 2.38 -4.52 -10.98
CA THR A 343 3.32 -3.44 -10.65
C THR A 343 4.30 -3.93 -9.57
N ILE A 344 5.58 -4.03 -9.91
CA ILE A 344 6.65 -4.47 -9.00
C ILE A 344 7.48 -3.25 -8.57
N LEU A 345 7.38 -2.89 -7.30
CA LEU A 345 8.19 -1.84 -6.70
C LEU A 345 9.45 -2.46 -6.10
N ARG A 346 10.63 -2.01 -6.56
CA ARG A 346 11.96 -2.48 -6.17
C ARG A 346 12.71 -1.40 -5.37
N PRO A 347 12.30 -1.13 -4.11
CA PRO A 347 13.02 -0.19 -3.26
C PRO A 347 14.37 -0.78 -2.80
N GLY A 348 15.37 0.08 -2.68
CA GLY A 348 16.59 -0.16 -1.92
C GLY A 348 16.34 -0.03 -0.41
N PRO A 349 17.38 0.27 0.38
CA PRO A 349 17.25 0.45 1.83
C PRO A 349 16.18 1.49 2.19
N LEU A 350 15.14 1.06 2.92
CA LEU A 350 14.01 1.92 3.26
C LEU A 350 14.35 2.88 4.40
N ILE A 351 14.13 4.17 4.16
CA ILE A 351 14.26 5.22 5.18
C ILE A 351 12.90 5.40 5.86
N GLY A 352 12.90 5.23 7.18
CA GLY A 352 11.74 5.35 8.04
C GLY A 352 12.07 4.89 9.45
N GLN A 353 11.10 4.96 10.35
CA GLN A 353 11.26 4.48 11.71
C GLN A 353 10.15 3.47 12.01
N HIS A 354 10.52 2.22 12.30
CA HIS A 354 9.60 1.27 12.91
C HIS A 354 9.37 1.69 14.38
N GLY A 355 8.10 1.83 14.77
CA GLY A 355 7.67 2.25 16.11
C GLY A 355 7.18 3.70 16.17
N LYS A 356 6.87 4.19 17.38
CA LYS A 356 6.50 5.59 17.60
C LYS A 356 7.70 6.50 17.34
N GLN A 357 7.51 7.63 16.64
CA GLN A 357 8.56 8.62 16.42
C GLN A 357 8.91 9.29 17.77
N ILE A 358 10.21 9.40 18.07
CA ILE A 358 10.67 10.08 19.28
C ILE A 358 10.74 11.58 19.01
N ILE A 359 9.89 12.36 19.67
CA ILE A 359 10.05 13.81 19.74
C ILE A 359 11.14 14.09 20.78
N LEU A 360 12.34 14.44 20.32
CA LEU A 360 13.49 14.74 21.18
C LEU A 360 13.40 16.09 21.88
N ALA A 361 12.69 17.05 21.27
CA ALA A 361 12.53 18.40 21.79
C ALA A 361 11.60 18.39 23.03
N PRO A 362 12.09 18.75 24.24
CA PRO A 362 11.21 18.97 25.38
C PRO A 362 10.31 20.19 25.12
N GLN A 363 9.01 20.06 25.34
CA GLN A 363 8.15 21.24 25.52
C GLN A 363 8.51 21.88 26.87
N LEU A 364 9.09 23.07 26.80
CA LEU A 364 9.58 23.83 27.95
C LEU A 364 8.61 24.98 28.23
N PRO A 365 8.19 25.20 29.50
CA PRO A 365 7.45 26.39 29.86
C PRO A 365 8.21 27.67 29.50
N VAL A 366 7.48 28.68 29.02
CA VAL A 366 8.02 30.03 28.79
C VAL A 366 8.59 30.55 30.13
N GLY A 367 9.78 31.18 30.08
CA GLY A 367 10.49 31.63 31.29
C GLY A 367 11.34 30.57 32.01
N SER A 368 11.39 29.31 31.54
CA SER A 368 12.25 28.27 32.15
C SER A 368 13.73 28.68 32.27
N GLY A 369 14.28 28.61 33.49
CA GLY A 369 15.70 28.86 33.77
C GLY A 369 16.64 27.85 33.11
N VAL A 370 17.90 28.26 32.88
CA VAL A 370 18.89 27.48 32.11
C VAL A 370 19.13 26.08 32.70
N LEU A 371 19.29 25.97 34.02
CA LEU A 371 19.48 24.67 34.69
C LEU A 371 18.29 23.72 34.48
N TYR A 372 17.06 24.23 34.52
CA TYR A 372 15.86 23.44 34.23
C TYR A 372 15.82 22.98 32.76
N LYS A 373 16.19 23.86 31.81
CA LYS A 373 16.34 23.50 30.39
C LYS A 373 17.36 22.37 30.21
N CYS A 374 18.53 22.46 30.84
CA CYS A 374 19.56 21.41 30.80
C CYS A 374 19.08 20.08 31.41
N TYR A 375 18.39 20.13 32.56
CA TYR A 375 17.80 18.94 33.19
C TYR A 375 16.73 18.29 32.29
N ALA A 376 15.82 19.09 31.73
CA ALA A 376 14.78 18.63 30.82
C ALA A 376 15.37 17.98 29.56
N TRP A 377 16.41 18.57 28.98
CA TRP A 377 17.16 17.97 27.87
C TRP A 377 17.81 16.64 28.26
N LYS A 378 18.53 16.56 29.39
CA LYS A 378 19.14 15.31 29.89
C LYS A 378 18.08 14.22 30.12
N ARG A 379 16.92 14.58 30.68
CA ARG A 379 15.78 13.67 30.90
C ARG A 379 15.15 13.22 29.58
N SER A 380 15.01 14.10 28.59
CA SER A 380 14.49 13.75 27.25
C SER A 380 15.46 12.86 26.48
N LEU A 381 16.77 13.10 26.56
CA LEU A 381 17.80 12.22 25.99
C LEU A 381 17.79 10.83 26.64
N LEU A 382 17.62 10.74 27.96
CA LEU A 382 17.49 9.45 28.66
C LEU A 382 16.22 8.70 28.23
N LYS A 383 15.07 9.38 28.17
CA LYS A 383 13.81 8.83 27.64
C LYS A 383 13.99 8.34 26.20
N ALA A 384 14.68 9.10 25.35
CA ALA A 384 14.95 8.72 23.97
C ALA A 384 15.86 7.48 23.86
N LYS A 385 16.90 7.37 24.69
CA LYS A 385 17.77 6.17 24.77
C LYS A 385 16.97 4.94 25.21
N LEU A 386 16.17 5.04 26.27
CA LEU A 386 15.32 3.94 26.76
C LEU A 386 14.28 3.52 25.72
N HIS A 387 13.64 4.48 25.05
CA HIS A 387 12.68 4.21 23.99
C HIS A 387 13.34 3.57 22.74
N TRP A 388 14.56 4.00 22.38
CA TRP A 388 15.33 3.37 21.31
C TRP A 388 15.68 1.92 21.65
N LEU A 389 16.11 1.63 22.89
CA LEU A 389 16.35 0.26 23.35
C LEU A 389 15.08 -0.60 23.32
N SER A 390 13.93 -0.04 23.71
CA SER A 390 12.63 -0.72 23.55
C SER A 390 12.35 -1.05 22.08
N GLN A 391 12.54 -0.10 21.17
CA GLN A 391 12.37 -0.34 19.74
C GLN A 391 13.34 -1.40 19.20
N VAL A 392 14.60 -1.44 19.68
CA VAL A 392 15.57 -2.47 19.29
C VAL A 392 15.08 -3.87 19.74
N LYS A 393 14.53 -4.00 20.94
CA LYS A 393 13.92 -5.24 21.45
C LYS A 393 12.72 -5.68 20.61
N ASP A 394 11.85 -4.73 20.25
CA ASP A 394 10.61 -5.02 19.53
C ASP A 394 10.84 -5.36 18.05
N VAL A 395 11.64 -4.54 17.36
CA VAL A 395 11.85 -4.53 15.91
C VAL A 395 13.05 -5.42 15.50
N GLY A 396 14.04 -5.55 16.39
CA GLY A 396 15.29 -6.27 16.16
C GLY A 396 16.46 -5.31 15.82
N PRO A 397 17.69 -5.61 16.29
CA PRO A 397 18.85 -4.72 16.11
C PRO A 397 19.25 -4.56 14.64
N SER A 398 19.18 -5.63 13.84
CA SER A 398 19.53 -5.59 12.41
C SER A 398 18.68 -4.58 11.64
N LYS A 399 17.35 -4.59 11.82
CA LYS A 399 16.44 -3.58 11.22
C LYS A 399 16.83 -2.16 11.62
N LYS A 400 17.15 -1.92 12.91
CA LYS A 400 17.53 -0.59 13.42
C LYS A 400 18.87 -0.10 12.88
N VAL A 401 19.84 -1.00 12.68
CA VAL A 401 21.09 -0.69 11.96
C VAL A 401 20.81 -0.37 10.49
N THR A 402 19.94 -1.12 9.81
CA THR A 402 19.52 -0.81 8.43
C THR A 402 18.81 0.54 8.32
N GLU A 403 17.94 0.92 9.28
CA GLU A 403 17.33 2.27 9.32
C GLU A 403 18.39 3.38 9.41
N LEU A 404 19.41 3.20 10.25
CA LEU A 404 20.51 4.16 10.43
C LEU A 404 21.38 4.26 9.17
N ILE A 405 21.76 3.13 8.58
CA ILE A 405 22.53 3.10 7.32
C ILE A 405 21.72 3.72 6.18
N ALA A 406 20.45 3.36 6.02
CA ALA A 406 19.58 3.94 4.98
C ALA A 406 19.47 5.45 5.12
N LYS A 407 19.32 5.96 6.36
CA LYS A 407 19.26 7.40 6.64
C LYS A 407 20.61 8.09 6.37
N ALA A 408 21.73 7.51 6.79
CA ALA A 408 23.06 8.09 6.60
C ALA A 408 23.52 8.07 5.13
N THR A 409 23.01 7.14 4.34
CA THR A 409 23.36 6.97 2.92
C THR A 409 22.37 7.60 1.95
N TYR A 410 21.29 8.22 2.45
CA TYR A 410 20.37 8.97 1.59
C TYR A 410 21.06 10.20 1.01
N HIS A 411 20.78 10.48 -0.26
CA HIS A 411 21.44 11.52 -1.06
C HIS A 411 22.97 11.41 -1.24
N LEU A 412 23.65 10.38 -0.71
CA LEU A 412 25.07 10.18 -1.03
C LEU A 412 25.25 9.76 -2.50
N PRO A 413 26.08 10.47 -3.28
CA PRO A 413 26.39 10.07 -4.65
C PRO A 413 27.15 8.74 -4.66
N GLY A 414 27.00 7.96 -5.73
CA GLY A 414 27.76 6.70 -5.91
C GLY A 414 27.25 5.50 -5.11
N ASN A 415 26.14 5.59 -4.36
CA ASN A 415 25.61 4.48 -3.55
C ASN A 415 24.91 3.35 -4.35
N TRP A 416 25.38 3.07 -5.57
CA TRP A 416 24.80 2.04 -6.46
C TRP A 416 25.05 0.61 -5.97
N ILE A 417 26.15 0.39 -5.23
CA ILE A 417 26.57 -0.93 -4.73
C ILE A 417 25.61 -1.44 -3.63
N VAL A 418 25.23 -0.57 -2.69
CA VAL A 418 24.32 -0.91 -1.56
C VAL A 418 22.84 -0.74 -1.96
N GLY A 419 22.59 -0.08 -3.09
CA GLY A 419 21.27 0.29 -3.57
C GLY A 419 20.84 1.67 -3.07
N TYR A 420 20.15 2.43 -3.93
CA TYR A 420 19.67 3.76 -3.60
C TYR A 420 18.64 3.70 -2.47
N SER A 421 19.02 4.24 -1.30
CA SER A 421 18.13 4.38 -0.14
C SER A 421 16.96 5.31 -0.46
N ILE A 422 15.74 4.94 -0.09
CA ILE A 422 14.52 5.70 -0.44
C ILE A 422 13.56 5.81 0.76
N PRO A 423 12.89 6.96 0.98
CA PRO A 423 11.84 7.07 1.99
C PRO A 423 10.72 6.06 1.76
N SER A 424 10.38 5.31 2.80
CA SER A 424 9.24 4.39 2.82
C SER A 424 7.93 5.07 2.41
N SER A 425 7.77 6.36 2.74
CA SER A 425 6.62 7.18 2.35
C SER A 425 6.56 7.45 0.85
N LYS A 426 7.70 7.61 0.16
CA LYS A 426 7.75 7.75 -1.31
C LYS A 426 7.33 6.43 -1.98
N VAL A 427 7.88 5.30 -1.53
CA VAL A 427 7.50 3.96 -2.01
C VAL A 427 6.00 3.71 -1.80
N ALA A 428 5.48 4.04 -0.62
CA ALA A 428 4.07 3.89 -0.30
C ALA A 428 3.15 4.80 -1.12
N ARG A 429 3.57 6.03 -1.42
CA ARG A 429 2.84 6.98 -2.29
C ARG A 429 2.78 6.47 -3.73
N ILE A 430 3.86 5.90 -4.26
CA ILE A 430 3.85 5.22 -5.57
C ILE A 430 2.93 4.00 -5.53
N ALA A 431 3.05 3.12 -4.53
CA ALA A 431 2.20 1.92 -4.42
C ALA A 431 0.70 2.25 -4.40
N ALA A 432 0.30 3.26 -3.61
CA ALA A 432 -1.07 3.73 -3.57
C ALA A 432 -1.50 4.40 -4.88
N LYS A 433 -0.64 5.19 -5.53
CA LYS A 433 -0.95 5.82 -6.83
C LYS A 433 -1.14 4.77 -7.94
N GLU A 434 -0.22 3.83 -8.05
CA GLU A 434 -0.21 2.79 -9.09
C GLU A 434 -1.47 1.92 -8.99
N ALA A 435 -1.79 1.47 -7.77
CA ALA A 435 -2.99 0.68 -7.44
C ALA A 435 -4.30 1.33 -7.91
N MET A 436 -4.33 2.66 -8.04
CA MET A 436 -5.53 3.43 -8.37
C MET A 436 -5.50 3.94 -9.82
N THR A 437 -4.31 4.16 -10.38
CA THR A 437 -4.14 4.68 -11.75
C THR A 437 -4.34 3.58 -12.79
N LYS A 438 -3.68 2.42 -12.62
CA LYS A 438 -3.79 1.30 -13.57
C LYS A 438 -5.18 0.68 -13.60
N ARG A 439 -5.92 0.77 -12.49
CA ARG A 439 -7.34 0.40 -12.41
C ARG A 439 -8.22 1.19 -13.40
N ASN A 440 -8.04 2.52 -13.45
CA ASN A 440 -8.81 3.38 -14.36
C ASN A 440 -8.45 3.13 -15.82
N LEU A 441 -7.16 2.87 -16.11
CA LEU A 441 -6.70 2.52 -17.46
C LEU A 441 -7.28 1.19 -17.93
N ALA A 442 -7.24 0.15 -17.09
CA ALA A 442 -7.72 -1.16 -17.45
C ALA A 442 -9.25 -1.19 -17.71
N ARG A 443 -10.05 -0.37 -17.00
CA ARG A 443 -11.49 -0.22 -17.30
C ARG A 443 -11.77 0.33 -18.71
N ASN A 444 -10.79 0.98 -19.34
CA ASN A 444 -10.91 1.54 -20.68
C ASN A 444 -10.29 0.64 -21.78
N ASP A 445 -9.61 -0.45 -21.41
CA ASP A 445 -8.95 -1.39 -22.34
C ASP A 445 -9.23 -2.84 -21.90
N SER A 446 -10.43 -3.32 -22.22
CA SER A 446 -10.93 -4.67 -21.86
C SER A 446 -10.21 -5.81 -22.57
N ASP A 447 -9.52 -5.51 -23.68
CA ASP A 447 -9.00 -6.51 -24.62
C ASP A 447 -7.54 -6.88 -24.32
N ALA A 448 -6.93 -6.20 -23.34
CA ALA A 448 -5.58 -6.44 -22.84
C ALA A 448 -5.44 -7.76 -22.03
N LEU A 449 -5.59 -8.90 -22.71
CA LEU A 449 -5.39 -10.26 -22.17
C LEU A 449 -3.93 -10.64 -21.84
N VAL A 450 -3.00 -9.67 -21.88
CA VAL A 450 -1.56 -9.87 -21.64
C VAL A 450 -1.17 -9.21 -20.32
N VAL A 451 -0.47 -9.95 -19.46
CA VAL A 451 0.05 -9.44 -18.18
C VAL A 451 0.96 -8.23 -18.41
N GLU A 452 0.48 -7.01 -18.13
CA GLU A 452 1.31 -5.81 -18.19
C GLU A 452 2.16 -5.72 -16.92
N VAL A 453 3.47 -5.95 -17.06
CA VAL A 453 4.43 -5.82 -15.95
C VAL A 453 5.04 -4.43 -15.92
N THR A 454 4.65 -3.63 -14.93
CA THR A 454 5.26 -2.31 -14.65
C THR A 454 6.34 -2.47 -13.58
N LEU A 455 7.56 -2.00 -13.84
CA LEU A 455 8.68 -2.07 -12.90
C LEU A 455 9.05 -0.67 -12.41
N TRP A 456 9.29 -0.53 -11.11
CA TRP A 456 9.73 0.72 -10.50
C TRP A 456 11.01 0.53 -9.69
N SER A 457 12.11 1.10 -10.16
CA SER A 457 13.34 1.25 -9.39
C SER A 457 13.22 2.32 -8.31
N SER A 458 14.18 2.35 -7.39
CA SER A 458 14.22 3.36 -6.32
C SER A 458 14.45 4.77 -6.86
N GLN A 459 15.25 4.91 -7.90
CA GLN A 459 15.55 6.20 -8.54
C GLN A 459 14.32 6.74 -9.30
N GLU A 460 13.55 5.87 -9.96
CA GLU A 460 12.29 6.27 -10.62
C GLU A 460 11.23 6.69 -9.60
N MET A 461 11.06 5.92 -8.52
CA MET A 461 10.14 6.28 -7.42
C MET A 461 10.54 7.59 -6.74
N ASP A 462 11.83 7.87 -6.56
CA ASP A 462 12.28 9.14 -5.98
C ASP A 462 12.04 10.32 -6.94
N ARG A 463 12.43 10.19 -8.22
CA ARG A 463 12.26 11.21 -9.27
C ARG A 463 10.80 11.58 -9.52
N ALA A 464 9.93 10.57 -9.69
CA ALA A 464 8.50 10.78 -9.95
C ALA A 464 7.80 11.59 -8.83
N LEU A 465 8.38 11.60 -7.64
CA LEU A 465 7.87 12.32 -6.47
C LEU A 465 8.65 13.58 -6.10
N SER A 466 9.77 13.86 -6.77
CA SER A 466 10.58 15.07 -6.58
C SER A 466 10.22 16.19 -7.57
N GLY A 467 9.58 15.86 -8.70
CA GLY A 467 8.96 16.84 -9.61
C GLY A 467 7.53 17.26 -9.22
N SER A 468 6.91 16.57 -8.27
CA SER A 468 5.67 17.02 -7.64
C SER A 468 6.03 17.86 -6.40
N VAL A 469 5.59 19.13 -6.39
CA VAL A 469 5.71 20.03 -5.22
C VAL A 469 5.25 19.30 -3.96
N ALA A 470 5.94 19.52 -2.84
CA ALA A 470 5.85 18.70 -1.63
C ALA A 470 4.41 18.53 -1.09
N LEU A 471 3.79 17.39 -1.43
CA LEU A 471 2.58 16.82 -0.82
C LEU A 471 2.90 16.29 0.59
#